data_AF-A0A523X7Q7-F1
#
_entry.id   AF-A0A523X7Q7-F1
#
_cell.length_a   1.000
_cell.length_b   1.000
_cell.length_c   1.000
_cell.angle_alpha   90.00
_cell.angle_beta   90.00
_cell.angle_gamma   90.00
#
_symmetry.space_group_name_H-M   'P 1'
#
loop_
_entity.id
_entity.type
_entity.pdbx_description
1 polymer ?
#
loop_
_entity_poly.entity_id
_entity_poly.type
_entity_poly.pdbx_seq_one_letter_code
_entity_poly.pdbx_strand_id
1 'polypeptide(L)'
;MEQTDDLRKLYKLAVIAAAAIILTLAIYAVIVEVIRSRHEFFFGFVNLDNIGIIRYVFYGLAVIQVVIIRVLRGTLLKKSPSDDAAKLKDKLFKASIFTSAFCEVPAIFGLVLFLLGGLYKDFYILLFVSLFLMFMFFPRYNNWETWLKENNPSKCFLP
;
A
#
# COMPACT_ATOMS: atom_id res chain seq x y z
N MET A 1 -29.87 -7.62 -9.68
CA MET A 1 -28.82 -8.66 -9.65
C MET A 1 -27.54 -8.20 -10.35
N GLU A 2 -27.59 -7.43 -11.44
CA GLU A 2 -26.40 -6.95 -12.17
C GLU A 2 -25.42 -6.09 -11.33
N GLN A 3 -25.92 -5.15 -10.52
CA GLN A 3 -25.06 -4.24 -9.74
C GLN A 3 -24.19 -4.92 -8.65
N THR A 4 -24.62 -6.07 -8.13
CA THR A 4 -23.90 -6.82 -7.07
C THR A 4 -22.78 -7.67 -7.65
N ASP A 5 -22.96 -8.18 -8.87
CA ASP A 5 -21.96 -9.02 -9.53
C ASP A 5 -20.76 -8.20 -10.00
N ASP A 6 -20.97 -6.97 -10.47
CA ASP A 6 -19.87 -6.08 -10.84
C ASP A 6 -19.05 -5.63 -9.64
N LEU A 7 -19.69 -5.39 -8.49
CA LEU A 7 -18.98 -5.05 -7.26
C LEU A 7 -18.11 -6.20 -6.78
N ARG A 8 -18.61 -7.45 -6.87
CA ARG A 8 -17.83 -8.65 -6.54
C ARG A 8 -16.65 -8.86 -7.49
N LYS A 9 -16.81 -8.57 -8.79
CA LYS A 9 -15.70 -8.61 -9.76
C LYS A 9 -14.61 -7.60 -9.43
N LEU A 10 -14.98 -6.33 -9.19
CA LEU A 10 -14.05 -5.27 -8.81
C LEU A 10 -13.36 -5.58 -7.48
N TYR A 11 -14.10 -6.13 -6.52
CA TYR A 11 -13.54 -6.58 -5.25
C TYR A 11 -12.51 -7.68 -5.43
N LYS A 12 -12.83 -8.74 -6.20
CA LYS A 12 -11.89 -9.83 -6.48
C LYS A 12 -10.62 -9.31 -7.14
N LEU A 13 -10.74 -8.38 -8.08
CA LEU A 13 -9.59 -7.77 -8.75
C LEU A 13 -8.71 -7.00 -7.75
N ALA A 14 -9.30 -6.23 -6.83
CA ALA A 14 -8.56 -5.53 -5.78
C ALA A 14 -7.88 -6.50 -4.79
N VAL A 15 -8.54 -7.60 -4.43
CA VAL A 15 -7.95 -8.65 -3.57
C VAL A 15 -6.80 -9.35 -4.26
N ILE A 16 -6.92 -9.68 -5.55
CA ILE A 16 -5.84 -10.29 -6.34
C ILE A 16 -4.64 -9.34 -6.42
N ALA A 17 -4.88 -8.04 -6.66
CA ALA A 17 -3.80 -7.04 -6.66
C ALA A 17 -3.12 -6.95 -5.29
N ALA A 18 -3.90 -6.96 -4.20
CA ALA A 18 -3.35 -6.95 -2.85
C ALA A 18 -2.53 -8.22 -2.55
N ALA A 19 -3.01 -9.40 -2.97
CA ALA A 19 -2.28 -10.65 -2.82
C ALA A 19 -0.98 -10.66 -3.63
N ALA A 20 -0.99 -10.11 -4.84
CA ALA A 20 0.21 -9.97 -5.67
C ALA A 20 1.26 -9.08 -4.98
N ILE A 21 0.83 -7.98 -4.36
CA ILE A 21 1.71 -7.10 -3.59
C ILE A 21 2.34 -7.82 -2.37
N ILE A 22 1.54 -8.59 -1.62
CA ILE A 22 2.06 -9.38 -0.50
C ILE A 22 3.12 -10.38 -0.98
N LEU A 23 2.87 -11.02 -2.13
CA LEU A 23 3.84 -11.91 -2.75
C LEU A 23 5.13 -11.19 -3.12
N THR A 24 5.05 -9.98 -3.70
CA THR A 24 6.20 -9.13 -4.01
C THR A 24 7.02 -8.80 -2.74
N LEU A 25 6.35 -8.43 -1.64
CA LEU A 25 7.02 -8.18 -0.36
C LEU A 25 7.74 -9.44 0.18
N ALA A 26 7.14 -10.61 0.02
CA ALA A 26 7.76 -11.89 0.39
C ALA A 26 8.99 -12.18 -0.48
N ILE A 27 8.93 -11.90 -1.79
CA ILE A 27 10.07 -12.01 -2.69
C ILE A 27 11.22 -11.10 -2.24
N TYR A 28 10.94 -9.85 -1.86
CA TYR A 28 11.95 -8.94 -1.33
C TYR A 28 12.61 -9.50 -0.06
N ALA A 29 11.83 -10.07 0.86
CA ALA A 29 12.37 -10.70 2.07
C ALA A 29 13.28 -11.89 1.72
N VAL A 30 12.86 -12.75 0.79
CA VAL A 30 13.66 -13.90 0.33
C VAL A 30 14.97 -13.43 -0.30
N ILE A 31 14.94 -12.39 -1.15
CA ILE A 31 16.15 -11.83 -1.76
C ILE A 31 17.15 -11.38 -0.69
N VAL A 32 16.68 -10.62 0.30
CA VAL A 32 17.53 -10.11 1.40
C VAL A 32 18.08 -11.27 2.24
N GLU A 33 17.25 -12.26 2.57
CA GLU A 33 17.66 -13.43 3.35
C GLU A 33 18.70 -14.28 2.61
N VAL A 34 18.51 -14.50 1.30
CA VAL A 34 19.47 -15.23 0.46
C VAL A 34 20.81 -14.50 0.39
N ILE A 35 20.81 -13.18 0.17
CA ILE A 35 22.04 -12.38 0.12
C ILE A 35 22.76 -12.44 1.48
N ARG A 36 22.01 -12.28 2.58
CA ARG A 36 22.55 -12.36 3.95
C ARG A 36 23.12 -13.74 4.27
N SER A 37 22.45 -14.81 3.83
CA SER A 37 22.89 -16.19 4.05
C SER A 37 24.18 -16.52 3.28
N ARG A 38 24.41 -15.86 2.14
CA ARG A 38 25.57 -16.11 1.26
C ARG A 38 26.75 -15.18 1.53
N HIS A 39 26.54 -14.01 2.12
CA HIS A 39 27.60 -13.06 2.47
C HIS A 39 27.54 -12.76 3.96
N GLU A 40 28.49 -13.28 4.75
CA GLU A 40 28.44 -13.21 6.23
C GLU A 40 28.33 -11.78 6.76
N PHE A 41 28.86 -10.78 6.04
CA PHE A 41 28.66 -9.36 6.31
C PHE A 41 28.65 -8.59 4.99
N PHE A 42 27.49 -8.46 4.35
CA PHE A 42 27.35 -7.58 3.19
C PHE A 42 27.47 -6.13 3.68
N PHE A 43 28.59 -5.47 3.38
CA PHE A 43 28.86 -4.07 3.77
C PHE A 43 28.16 -3.02 2.88
N GLY A 44 27.34 -3.46 1.91
CA GLY A 44 26.74 -2.59 0.91
C GLY A 44 27.58 -2.50 -0.37
N PHE A 45 26.95 -2.19 -1.50
CA PHE A 45 27.67 -1.97 -2.77
C PHE A 45 28.52 -0.69 -2.77
N VAL A 46 28.29 0.22 -1.82
CA VAL A 46 28.97 1.52 -1.77
C VAL A 46 29.45 1.80 -0.34
N ASN A 47 30.76 2.03 -0.18
CA ASN A 47 31.31 2.59 1.05
C ASN A 47 30.96 4.09 1.11
N LEU A 48 29.83 4.39 1.73
CA LEU A 48 29.36 5.76 1.93
C LEU A 48 29.77 6.18 3.33
N ASP A 49 30.75 7.08 3.45
CA ASP A 49 31.16 7.69 4.73
C ASP A 49 29.98 8.32 5.49
N ASN A 50 28.90 8.68 4.76
CA ASN A 50 27.69 9.31 5.28
C ASN A 50 26.43 8.42 5.23
N ILE A 51 26.57 7.12 5.45
CA ILE A 51 25.43 6.18 5.42
C ILE A 51 24.31 6.54 6.40
N GLY A 52 24.66 7.20 7.52
CA GLY A 52 23.70 7.69 8.51
C GLY A 52 22.75 8.74 7.95
N ILE A 53 23.24 9.71 7.17
CA ILE A 53 22.40 10.78 6.58
C ILE A 53 21.39 10.18 5.61
N ILE A 54 21.86 9.28 4.74
CA ILE A 54 21.01 8.61 3.74
C ILE A 54 19.91 7.81 4.43
N ARG A 55 20.25 7.08 5.50
CA ARG A 55 19.26 6.36 6.32
C ARG A 55 18.15 7.30 6.80
N TYR A 56 18.49 8.44 7.40
CA TYR A 56 17.48 9.39 7.88
C TYR A 56 16.64 9.99 6.75
N VAL A 57 17.23 10.26 5.59
CA VAL A 57 16.48 10.75 4.42
C VAL A 57 15.45 9.71 3.96
N PHE A 58 15.84 8.44 3.83
CA PHE A 58 14.92 7.37 3.43
C PHE A 58 13.83 7.10 4.46
N TYR A 59 14.14 7.17 5.76
CA TYR A 59 13.13 7.11 6.82
C TYR A 59 12.17 8.30 6.75
N GLY A 60 12.69 9.52 6.54
CA GLY A 60 11.87 10.71 6.34
C GLY A 60 10.94 10.57 5.14
N LEU A 61 11.45 10.08 4.02
CA LEU A 61 10.67 9.79 2.81
C LEU A 61 9.61 8.71 3.06
N ALA A 62 9.93 7.66 3.81
CA ALA A 62 8.95 6.64 4.19
C ALA A 62 7.82 7.22 5.04
N VAL A 63 8.14 8.06 6.03
CA VAL A 63 7.11 8.73 6.86
C VAL A 63 6.25 9.66 6.01
N ILE A 64 6.86 10.50 5.16
CA ILE A 64 6.14 11.39 4.23
C ILE A 64 5.21 10.57 3.34
N GLN A 65 5.67 9.42 2.83
CA GLN A 65 4.86 8.54 2.00
C GLN A 65 3.64 8.00 2.73
N VAL A 66 3.77 7.60 3.99
CA VAL A 66 2.63 7.17 4.82
C VAL A 66 1.59 8.30 4.97
N VAL A 67 2.06 9.53 5.16
CA VAL A 67 1.18 10.72 5.23
C VAL A 67 0.47 10.95 3.90
N ILE A 68 1.18 10.85 2.77
CA ILE A 68 0.62 10.98 1.42
C ILE A 68 -0.51 9.96 1.19
N ILE A 69 -0.32 8.69 1.57
CA ILE A 69 -1.35 7.65 1.45
C ILE A 69 -2.60 8.04 2.24
N ARG A 70 -2.42 8.54 3.46
CA ARG A 70 -3.53 8.95 4.33
C ARG A 70 -4.31 10.12 3.75
N VAL A 71 -3.61 11.12 3.21
CA VAL A 71 -4.22 12.28 2.56
C VAL A 71 -4.93 11.89 1.27
N LEU A 72 -4.27 11.11 0.39
CA LEU A 72 -4.85 10.61 -0.86
C LEU A 72 -6.13 9.81 -0.62
N ARG A 73 -6.12 8.92 0.38
CA ARG A 73 -7.32 8.17 0.73
C ARG A 73 -8.44 9.10 1.19
N GLY A 74 -8.13 10.09 2.04
CA GLY A 74 -9.09 11.07 2.52
C GLY A 74 -9.67 11.95 1.42
N THR A 75 -8.86 12.37 0.45
CA THR A 75 -9.30 13.20 -0.69
C THR A 75 -10.05 12.38 -1.74
N LEU A 76 -9.60 11.16 -2.05
CA LEU A 76 -10.28 10.27 -3.00
C LEU A 76 -11.64 9.77 -2.49
N LEU A 77 -11.80 9.61 -1.17
CA LEU A 77 -13.07 9.28 -0.54
C LEU A 77 -13.93 10.52 -0.22
N LYS A 78 -13.43 11.74 -0.49
CA LYS A 78 -14.20 12.97 -0.25
C LYS A 78 -15.36 13.05 -1.25
N LYS A 79 -16.58 13.01 -0.71
CA LYS A 79 -17.84 13.01 -1.47
C LYS A 79 -17.93 14.25 -2.36
N SER A 80 -18.14 14.05 -3.67
CA SER A 80 -18.60 15.11 -4.56
C SER A 80 -20.12 15.04 -4.68
N PRO A 81 -20.87 16.15 -4.56
CA PRO A 81 -22.33 16.15 -4.59
C PRO A 81 -22.95 15.75 -5.96
N SER A 82 -22.14 15.45 -6.98
CA SER A 82 -22.57 15.12 -8.35
C SER A 82 -22.19 13.69 -8.79
N ASP A 83 -21.75 12.83 -7.87
CA ASP A 83 -21.33 11.47 -8.22
C ASP A 83 -22.51 10.47 -8.28
N ASP A 84 -22.75 9.92 -9.47
CA ASP A 84 -23.62 8.75 -9.68
C ASP A 84 -23.06 7.48 -9.04
N ALA A 85 -23.94 6.53 -8.71
CA ALA A 85 -23.59 5.23 -8.12
C ALA A 85 -22.51 4.45 -8.91
N ALA A 86 -22.41 4.65 -10.23
CA ALA A 86 -21.35 4.07 -11.06
C ALA A 86 -19.98 4.77 -10.86
N LYS A 87 -19.95 6.10 -10.70
CA LYS A 87 -18.73 6.87 -10.45
C LYS A 87 -18.19 6.66 -9.03
N LEU A 88 -19.08 6.43 -8.05
CA LEU A 88 -18.67 6.03 -6.69
C LEU A 88 -17.90 4.71 -6.69
N LYS A 89 -18.33 3.71 -7.47
CA LYS A 89 -17.65 2.41 -7.57
C LYS A 89 -16.25 2.54 -8.19
N ASP A 90 -16.12 3.31 -9.26
CA ASP A 90 -14.84 3.53 -9.95
C ASP A 90 -13.84 4.30 -9.07
N LYS A 91 -14.30 5.33 -8.34
CA LYS A 91 -13.46 6.05 -7.35
C LYS A 91 -12.95 5.13 -6.25
N LEU A 92 -13.80 4.25 -5.74
CA LEU A 92 -13.46 3.36 -4.64
C LEU A 92 -12.48 2.25 -5.06
N PHE A 93 -12.66 1.74 -6.29
CA PHE A 93 -11.73 0.81 -6.91
C PHE A 93 -10.35 1.46 -7.16
N LYS A 94 -10.33 2.64 -7.79
CA LYS A 94 -9.10 3.42 -8.00
C LYS A 94 -8.38 3.73 -6.69
N ALA A 95 -9.11 4.19 -5.67
CA ALA A 95 -8.53 4.49 -4.36
C ALA A 95 -7.89 3.26 -3.71
N SER A 96 -8.53 2.09 -3.82
CA SER A 96 -7.99 0.85 -3.25
C SER A 96 -6.74 0.35 -3.98
N ILE A 97 -6.68 0.47 -5.32
CA ILE A 97 -5.47 0.13 -6.08
C ILE A 97 -4.34 1.11 -5.76
N PHE A 98 -4.60 2.42 -5.80
CA PHE A 98 -3.58 3.42 -5.51
C PHE A 98 -3.02 3.28 -4.10
N THR A 99 -3.89 3.11 -3.10
CA THR A 99 -3.44 2.92 -1.71
C THR A 99 -2.66 1.61 -1.55
N SER A 100 -3.09 0.51 -2.18
CA SER A 100 -2.34 -0.76 -2.13
C SER A 100 -0.97 -0.65 -2.78
N ALA A 101 -0.88 -0.07 -3.98
CA ALA A 101 0.40 0.12 -4.68
C ALA A 101 1.40 0.98 -3.88
N PHE A 102 0.90 2.03 -3.21
CA PHE A 102 1.75 2.87 -2.37
C PHE A 102 2.24 2.16 -1.09
N CYS A 103 1.59 1.07 -0.65
CA CYS A 103 2.03 0.31 0.54
C CYS A 103 3.36 -0.41 0.31
N GLU A 104 3.79 -0.65 -0.93
CA GLU A 104 5.07 -1.29 -1.22
C GLU A 104 6.28 -0.34 -1.12
N VAL A 105 6.04 0.97 -1.24
CA VAL A 105 7.12 1.96 -1.35
C VAL A 105 8.07 1.96 -0.13
N PRO A 106 7.60 1.87 1.12
CA PRO A 106 8.50 1.76 2.27
C PRO A 106 9.42 0.52 2.19
N ALA A 107 8.91 -0.64 1.78
CA ALA A 107 9.72 -1.85 1.60
C ALA A 107 10.79 -1.68 0.50
N ILE A 108 10.46 -1.00 -0.60
CA ILE A 108 11.44 -0.67 -1.65
C ILE A 108 12.55 0.22 -1.10
N PHE A 109 12.21 1.24 -0.31
CA PHE A 109 13.22 2.07 0.37
C PHE A 109 14.10 1.27 1.32
N GLY A 110 13.52 0.34 2.08
CA GLY A 110 14.29 -0.59 2.91
C GLY A 110 15.24 -1.46 2.09
N LEU A 111 14.79 -1.96 0.94
CA LEU A 111 15.59 -2.81 0.07
C LEU A 111 16.76 -2.02 -0.52
N VAL A 112 16.53 -0.78 -0.95
CA VAL A 112 17.58 0.13 -1.41
C VAL A 112 18.60 0.40 -0.30
N LEU A 113 18.16 0.65 0.94
CA LEU A 113 19.08 0.83 2.08
C LEU A 113 19.91 -0.42 2.38
N PHE A 114 19.31 -1.61 2.26
CA PHE A 114 20.02 -2.86 2.40
C PHE A 114 21.08 -3.05 1.31
N LEU A 115 20.75 -2.79 0.05
CA LEU A 115 21.70 -2.92 -1.06
C LEU A 115 22.83 -1.88 -0.97
N LEU A 116 22.52 -0.65 -0.54
CA LEU A 116 23.52 0.42 -0.45
C LEU A 116 24.47 0.25 0.73
N GLY A 117 23.97 -0.13 1.90
CA GLY A 117 24.74 -0.10 3.15
C GLY A 117 24.70 -1.36 3.99
N GLY A 118 24.13 -2.45 3.49
CA GLY A 118 24.04 -3.70 4.25
C GLY A 118 23.11 -3.64 5.46
N LEU A 119 22.27 -2.60 5.55
CA LEU A 119 21.44 -2.29 6.72
C LEU A 119 20.20 -3.20 6.78
N TYR A 120 20.40 -4.49 7.02
CA TYR A 120 19.32 -5.49 7.04
C TYR A 120 18.24 -5.16 8.08
N LYS A 121 18.61 -4.62 9.25
CA LYS A 121 17.65 -4.24 10.29
C LYS A 121 16.66 -3.19 9.80
N ASP A 122 17.14 -2.20 9.05
CA ASP A 122 16.31 -1.13 8.49
C ASP A 122 15.37 -1.64 7.42
N PHE A 123 15.82 -2.60 6.60
CA PHE A 123 14.95 -3.31 5.67
C PHE A 123 13.79 -4.00 6.38
N TYR A 124 14.04 -4.80 7.42
CA TYR A 124 12.95 -5.49 8.13
C TYR A 124 11.97 -4.52 8.81
N ILE A 125 12.46 -3.40 9.35
CA ILE A 125 11.59 -2.36 9.94
C ILE A 125 10.65 -1.79 8.86
N LEU A 126 11.20 -1.38 7.72
CA LEU A 126 10.41 -0.79 6.64
C LEU A 126 9.50 -1.80 5.93
N LEU A 127 9.94 -3.06 5.81
CA LEU A 127 9.13 -4.16 5.32
C LEU A 127 7.95 -4.43 6.27
N PHE A 128 8.19 -4.42 7.58
CA PHE A 128 7.11 -4.55 8.57
C PHE A 128 6.11 -3.39 8.47
N VAL A 129 6.59 -2.16 8.29
CA VAL A 129 5.72 -0.99 8.04
C VAL A 129 4.87 -1.21 6.78
N SER A 130 5.46 -1.65 5.67
CA SER A 130 4.72 -1.98 4.44
C SER A 130 3.66 -3.06 4.65
N LEU A 131 4.00 -4.16 5.34
CA LEU A 131 3.04 -5.22 5.68
C LEU A 131 1.93 -4.71 6.59
N PHE A 132 2.25 -3.88 7.57
CA PHE A 132 1.26 -3.29 8.46
C PHE A 132 0.30 -2.37 7.72
N LEU A 133 0.81 -1.52 6.81
CA LEU A 133 -0.01 -0.69 5.93
C LEU A 133 -0.90 -1.57 5.03
N MET A 134 -0.33 -2.62 4.45
CA MET A 134 -1.06 -3.59 3.63
C MET A 134 -2.25 -4.18 4.39
N PHE A 135 -2.02 -4.58 5.64
CA PHE A 135 -3.05 -5.13 6.52
C PHE A 135 -4.12 -4.10 6.88
N MET A 136 -3.72 -2.85 7.14
CA MET A 136 -4.63 -1.76 7.49
C MET A 136 -5.50 -1.32 6.30
N PHE A 137 -4.93 -1.28 5.09
CA PHE A 137 -5.60 -0.84 3.87
C PHE A 137 -6.19 -1.99 3.05
N PHE A 138 -6.09 -3.23 3.54
CA PHE A 138 -6.60 -4.41 2.83
C PHE A 138 -8.07 -4.21 2.43
N PRO A 139 -8.43 -4.45 1.14
CA PRO A 139 -9.80 -4.25 0.68
C PRO A 139 -10.72 -5.25 1.39
N ARG A 140 -11.55 -4.73 2.30
CA ARG A 140 -12.59 -5.50 3.00
C ARG A 140 -13.94 -5.26 2.34
N TYR A 141 -14.58 -6.33 1.88
CA TYR A 141 -15.87 -6.25 1.17
C TYR A 141 -16.95 -5.53 1.98
N ASN A 142 -17.05 -5.80 3.29
CA ASN A 142 -18.03 -5.15 4.17
C ASN A 142 -17.86 -3.62 4.21
N ASN A 143 -16.62 -3.12 4.19
CA ASN A 143 -16.38 -1.67 4.20
C ASN A 143 -16.85 -1.03 2.88
N TRP A 144 -16.71 -1.73 1.76
CA TRP A 144 -17.15 -1.25 0.45
C TRP A 144 -18.67 -1.23 0.37
N GLU A 145 -19.33 -2.29 0.84
CA GLU A 145 -20.79 -2.38 0.86
C GLU A 145 -21.41 -1.31 1.76
N THR A 146 -20.88 -1.14 2.98
CA THR A 146 -21.37 -0.13 3.94
C THR A 146 -21.17 1.29 3.40
N TRP A 147 -19.99 1.60 2.86
CA TRP A 147 -19.72 2.92 2.29
C TRP A 147 -20.61 3.23 1.07
N LEU A 148 -20.88 2.25 0.22
CA LEU A 148 -21.84 2.39 -0.88
C LEU A 148 -23.27 2.57 -0.35
N LYS A 149 -23.69 1.83 0.69
CA LYS A 149 -25.02 1.97 1.32
C LYS A 149 -25.22 3.32 2.02
N GLU A 150 -24.17 3.93 2.56
CA GLU A 150 -24.20 5.26 3.18
C GLU A 150 -24.22 6.38 2.13
N ASN A 151 -23.52 6.20 1.01
CA ASN A 151 -23.39 7.21 -0.02
C ASN A 151 -24.31 7.00 -1.24
N ASN A 152 -25.22 6.02 -1.20
CA ASN A 152 -26.18 5.79 -2.27
C ASN A 152 -27.20 6.94 -2.33
N PRO A 153 -27.31 7.68 -3.45
CA PRO A 153 -28.24 8.81 -3.59
C PRO A 153 -29.71 8.42 -3.44
N SER A 154 -30.07 7.14 -3.64
CA SER A 154 -31.45 6.64 -3.52
C SER A 154 -32.02 6.67 -2.09
N LYS A 155 -31.19 6.84 -1.05
CA LYS A 155 -31.69 7.08 0.32
C LYS A 155 -32.24 8.49 0.55
N CYS A 156 -32.00 9.44 -0.35
CA CYS A 156 -32.50 10.80 -0.20
C CYS A 156 -33.99 10.97 -0.58
N PHE A 157 -34.65 9.90 -1.04
CA PHE A 157 -36.00 9.91 -1.60
C PHE A 157 -37.01 9.00 -0.89
N LEU A 158 -36.79 8.66 0.39
CA LEU A 158 -37.83 8.04 1.22
C LEU A 158 -38.23 9.01 2.33
N PRO A 159 -39.45 9.59 2.29
CA PRO A 159 -40.01 10.36 3.41
C PRO A 159 -40.34 9.46 4.61
#